data_AF-A0A484XQ90-F1
#
_entry.id   AF-A0A484XQ90-F1
#
_cell.length_a   1.000
_cell.length_b   1.000
_cell.length_c   1.000
_cell.angle_alpha   90.00
_cell.angle_beta   90.00
_cell.angle_gamma   90.00
#
_symmetry.space_group_name_H-M   'P 1'
#
loop_
_entity.id
_entity.type
_entity.pdbx_description
1 polymer ?
#
loop_
_entity_poly.entity_id
_entity_poly.type
_entity_poly.pdbx_seq_one_letter_code
_entity_poly.pdbx_strand_id
1 'polypeptide(L)'
;MLAVAQQESMYQSDPAVPGLNKIAWKEIDRRAESMHIPVFLVHTALKITSPNGKSYSERLDTVKTEKQLSAIFDDFINMVPMGQTLFGSLNPVHTGGPMQVSIAFAEKHTDGYPWKIDGTVRQEVFSLRGGLWFGTYHLLNYPANYDEPLYRFADFNAGWYASRNAAFQNAVSRASGVKLALDGDLIAYGSSEAGTTERAVRKLSAKLGMSDSDIRRQLEKGDSLAFEKTELYQQVFALAERKSGKALPRAMLPGIQLESPKITRNLTTAWFAKRVDDRRARCMGL
;
A
#
# COMPACT_ATOMS: atom_id res chain seq x y z
N MET A 1 -0.78 4.33 16.65
CA MET A 1 0.62 4.51 16.23
C MET A 1 1.50 3.38 16.74
N LEU A 2 1.81 3.29 18.05
CA LEU A 2 2.70 2.26 18.59
C LEU A 2 2.27 0.82 18.27
N ALA A 3 0.97 0.53 18.34
CA ALA A 3 0.44 -0.79 17.99
C ALA A 3 0.71 -1.20 16.52
N VAL A 4 0.69 -0.23 15.58
CA VAL A 4 1.03 -0.46 14.17
C VAL A 4 2.53 -0.73 14.03
N ALA A 5 3.38 0.13 14.62
CA ALA A 5 4.83 -0.07 14.58
C ALA A 5 5.26 -1.41 15.22
N GLN A 6 4.59 -1.82 16.30
CA GLN A 6 4.80 -3.12 16.91
C GLN A 6 4.41 -4.26 15.98
N GLN A 7 3.29 -4.14 15.28
CA GLN A 7 2.79 -5.18 14.39
C GLN A 7 3.64 -5.32 13.13
N GLU A 8 4.09 -4.20 12.55
CA GLU A 8 4.85 -4.16 11.30
C GLU A 8 6.30 -4.62 11.47
N SER A 9 6.96 -4.19 12.55
CA SER A 9 8.41 -4.34 12.67
C SER A 9 8.91 -4.65 14.08
N MET A 10 8.02 -4.81 15.05
CA MET A 10 8.39 -4.83 16.47
C MET A 10 9.23 -3.60 16.86
N TYR A 11 8.88 -2.43 16.31
CA TYR A 11 9.56 -1.13 16.49
C TYR A 11 10.95 -0.99 15.85
N GLN A 12 11.38 -1.95 15.02
CA GLN A 12 12.67 -1.89 14.34
C GLN A 12 12.57 -1.15 13.00
N SER A 13 13.43 -0.17 12.76
CA SER A 13 13.39 0.59 11.50
C SER A 13 13.95 -0.19 10.30
N ASP A 14 14.88 -1.11 10.56
CA ASP A 14 15.57 -1.89 9.52
C ASP A 14 15.89 -3.31 10.05
N PRO A 15 14.87 -4.15 10.27
CA PRO A 15 15.08 -5.52 10.77
C PRO A 15 15.79 -6.38 9.72
N ALA A 16 16.58 -7.36 10.19
CA ALA A 16 17.17 -8.35 9.31
C ALA A 16 16.09 -9.23 8.66
N VAL A 17 16.19 -9.48 7.35
CA VAL A 17 15.31 -10.37 6.60
C VAL A 17 16.04 -11.69 6.37
N PRO A 18 15.56 -12.81 6.95
CA PRO A 18 16.19 -14.12 6.76
C PRO A 18 16.29 -14.50 5.28
N GLY A 19 17.51 -14.81 4.82
CA GLY A 19 17.76 -15.22 3.43
C GLY A 19 17.61 -14.13 2.38
N LEU A 20 17.65 -12.84 2.76
CA LEU A 20 17.47 -11.71 1.84
C LEU A 20 18.41 -11.76 0.63
N ASN A 21 19.68 -12.12 0.84
CA ASN A 21 20.65 -12.30 -0.23
C ASN A 21 20.17 -13.29 -1.31
N LYS A 22 19.64 -14.45 -0.89
CA LYS A 22 19.10 -15.46 -1.82
C LYS A 22 17.86 -14.95 -2.55
N ILE A 23 16.99 -14.21 -1.86
CA ILE A 23 15.78 -13.62 -2.45
C ILE A 23 16.18 -12.57 -3.50
N ALA A 24 17.14 -11.70 -3.18
CA ALA A 24 17.63 -10.66 -4.08
C ALA A 24 18.24 -11.26 -5.35
N TRP A 25 19.14 -12.25 -5.21
CA TRP A 25 19.72 -12.95 -6.36
C TRP A 25 18.67 -13.65 -7.22
N LYS A 26 17.72 -14.35 -6.60
CA LYS A 26 16.63 -15.01 -7.33
C LYS A 26 15.81 -14.02 -8.15
N GLU A 27 15.51 -12.83 -7.62
CA GLU A 27 14.77 -11.80 -8.35
C GLU A 27 15.60 -11.18 -9.47
N ILE A 28 16.91 -10.96 -9.26
CA ILE A 28 17.83 -10.51 -10.30
C ILE A 28 17.87 -11.51 -11.46
N ASP A 29 18.06 -12.80 -11.16
CA ASP A 29 18.12 -13.87 -12.15
C ASP A 29 16.78 -13.99 -12.91
N ARG A 30 15.65 -13.97 -12.20
CA ARG A 30 14.31 -13.99 -12.79
C ARG A 30 14.08 -12.82 -13.75
N ARG A 31 14.53 -11.61 -13.38
CA ARG A 31 14.42 -10.42 -14.26
C ARG A 31 15.33 -10.55 -15.48
N ALA A 32 16.56 -11.04 -15.31
CA ALA A 32 17.49 -11.29 -16.41
C ALA A 32 16.89 -12.26 -17.43
N GLU A 33 16.34 -13.38 -16.94
CA GLU A 33 15.65 -14.38 -17.76
C GLU A 33 14.44 -13.79 -18.49
N SER A 34 13.61 -12.98 -17.81
CA SER A 34 12.45 -12.34 -18.45
C SER A 34 12.83 -11.37 -19.57
N MET A 35 14.06 -10.85 -19.54
CA MET A 35 14.62 -9.98 -20.57
C MET A 35 15.50 -10.74 -21.57
N HIS A 36 15.54 -12.08 -21.51
CA HIS A 36 16.38 -12.94 -22.33
C HIS A 36 17.89 -12.62 -22.23
N ILE A 37 18.33 -12.09 -21.08
CA ILE A 37 19.73 -11.82 -20.78
C ILE A 37 20.32 -13.03 -20.05
N PRO A 38 21.40 -13.65 -20.55
CA PRO A 38 22.09 -14.73 -19.85
C PRO A 38 22.53 -14.35 -18.43
N VAL A 39 22.13 -15.15 -17.42
CA VAL A 39 22.39 -14.89 -16.00
C VAL A 39 23.88 -14.64 -15.69
N PHE A 40 24.77 -15.41 -16.32
CA PHE A 40 26.22 -15.25 -16.10
C PHE A 40 26.76 -13.87 -16.51
N LEU A 41 26.13 -13.21 -17.51
CA LEU A 41 26.51 -11.86 -17.91
C LEU A 41 26.12 -10.84 -16.84
N VAL A 42 24.93 -10.98 -16.24
CA VAL A 42 24.47 -10.12 -15.14
C VAL A 42 25.37 -10.29 -13.91
N HIS A 43 25.68 -11.53 -13.54
CA HIS A 43 26.59 -11.81 -12.43
C HIS A 43 27.99 -11.23 -12.66
N THR A 44 28.48 -11.28 -13.91
CA THR A 44 29.77 -10.67 -14.28
C THR A 44 29.71 -9.14 -14.21
N ALA A 45 28.65 -8.52 -14.70
CA ALA A 45 28.47 -7.07 -14.63
C ALA A 45 28.43 -6.57 -13.17
N LEU A 46 27.80 -7.33 -12.26
CA LEU A 46 27.73 -7.00 -10.83
C LEU A 46 29.06 -7.16 -10.08
N LYS A 47 30.12 -7.66 -10.72
CA LYS A 47 31.48 -7.64 -10.14
C LYS A 47 32.14 -6.26 -10.18
N ILE A 48 31.52 -5.28 -10.85
CA ILE A 48 32.00 -3.90 -10.82
C ILE A 48 32.10 -3.37 -9.38
N THR A 49 33.20 -2.71 -9.07
CA THR A 49 33.47 -2.13 -7.76
C THR A 49 32.51 -0.98 -7.49
N SER A 50 31.84 -1.02 -6.34
CA SER A 50 30.96 0.05 -5.87
C SER A 50 31.74 1.10 -5.06
N PRO A 51 31.13 2.25 -4.70
CA PRO A 51 31.84 3.34 -3.99
C PRO A 51 32.46 2.96 -2.64
N ASN A 52 32.04 1.86 -2.02
CA ASN A 52 32.59 1.37 -0.75
C ASN A 52 33.78 0.40 -0.90
N GLY A 53 34.30 0.23 -2.11
CA GLY A 53 35.46 -0.63 -2.41
C GLY A 53 35.13 -2.12 -2.60
N LYS A 54 33.91 -2.57 -2.27
CA LYS A 54 33.43 -3.92 -2.60
C LYS A 54 32.66 -3.93 -3.90
N SER A 55 32.65 -5.07 -4.60
CA SER A 55 31.77 -5.28 -5.75
C SER A 55 30.30 -5.31 -5.34
N TYR A 56 29.39 -5.02 -6.28
CA TYR A 56 27.94 -5.16 -6.00
C TYR A 56 27.56 -6.61 -5.68
N SER A 57 28.20 -7.59 -6.32
CA SER A 57 28.03 -9.01 -6.01
C SER A 57 28.33 -9.30 -4.53
N GLU A 58 29.48 -8.88 -4.02
CA GLU A 58 29.85 -9.11 -2.60
C GLU A 58 28.89 -8.42 -1.62
N ARG A 59 28.39 -7.24 -1.99
CA ARG A 59 27.38 -6.52 -1.20
C ARG A 59 26.04 -7.26 -1.20
N LEU A 60 25.62 -7.80 -2.34
CA LEU A 60 24.40 -8.61 -2.48
C LEU A 60 24.53 -9.95 -1.73
N ASP A 61 25.69 -10.60 -1.78
CA ASP A 61 25.94 -11.87 -1.08
C ASP A 61 25.82 -11.76 0.44
N THR A 62 26.15 -10.58 0.97
CA THR A 62 26.17 -10.29 2.40
C THR A 62 25.00 -9.44 2.89
N VAL A 63 24.07 -9.06 2.02
CA VAL A 63 22.93 -8.20 2.35
C VAL A 63 22.01 -8.89 3.36
N LYS A 64 21.64 -8.16 4.41
CA LYS A 64 20.76 -8.66 5.48
C LYS A 64 19.52 -7.82 5.70
N THR A 65 19.52 -6.57 5.26
CA THR A 65 18.40 -5.65 5.53
C THR A 65 17.91 -4.96 4.26
N GLU A 66 16.66 -4.53 4.29
CA GLU A 66 16.02 -3.83 3.17
C GLU A 66 16.67 -2.47 2.92
N LYS A 67 17.09 -1.76 3.97
CA LYS A 67 17.87 -0.51 3.80
C LYS A 67 19.19 -0.76 3.07
N GLN A 68 19.91 -1.84 3.39
CA GLN A 68 21.15 -2.19 2.68
C GLN A 68 20.88 -2.51 1.22
N LEU A 69 19.84 -3.31 0.94
CA LEU A 69 19.45 -3.64 -0.44
C LEU A 69 19.07 -2.39 -1.23
N SER A 70 18.30 -1.49 -0.61
CA SER A 70 17.90 -0.23 -1.21
C SER A 70 19.12 0.67 -1.50
N ALA A 71 20.08 0.76 -0.57
CA ALA A 71 21.32 1.51 -0.78
C ALA A 71 22.23 0.91 -1.86
N ILE A 72 22.31 -0.43 -1.97
CA ILE A 72 23.01 -1.12 -3.06
C ILE A 72 22.43 -0.70 -4.40
N PHE A 73 21.10 -0.69 -4.51
CA PHE A 73 20.40 -0.30 -5.73
C PHE A 73 20.62 1.19 -6.06
N ASP A 74 20.47 2.08 -5.08
CA ASP A 74 20.65 3.52 -5.26
C ASP A 74 22.09 3.84 -5.71
N ASP A 75 23.10 3.22 -5.09
CA ASP A 75 24.50 3.37 -5.50
C ASP A 75 24.73 2.92 -6.94
N PHE A 76 24.12 1.80 -7.34
CA PHE A 76 24.27 1.25 -8.69
C PHE A 76 23.74 2.20 -9.76
N ILE A 77 22.51 2.69 -9.59
CA ILE A 77 21.92 3.59 -10.57
C ILE A 77 22.54 5.00 -10.54
N ASN A 78 23.14 5.42 -9.43
CA ASN A 78 23.90 6.67 -9.33
C ASN A 78 25.18 6.67 -10.17
N MET A 79 25.65 5.51 -10.65
CA MET A 79 26.80 5.43 -11.55
C MET A 79 26.50 6.01 -12.94
N VAL A 80 25.22 6.10 -13.31
CA VAL A 80 24.79 6.61 -14.61
C VAL A 80 24.13 7.98 -14.41
N PRO A 81 24.49 9.01 -15.20
CA PRO A 81 23.80 10.30 -15.18
C PRO A 81 22.29 10.11 -15.34
N MET A 82 21.49 10.82 -14.53
CA MET A 82 20.03 10.69 -14.48
C MET A 82 19.50 9.30 -14.07
N GLY A 83 20.35 8.39 -13.59
CA GLY A 83 19.93 7.03 -13.25
C GLY A 83 18.84 6.96 -12.18
N GLN A 84 18.84 7.88 -11.20
CA GLN A 84 17.76 8.00 -10.22
C GLN A 84 16.41 8.36 -10.87
N THR A 85 16.41 9.33 -11.77
CA THR A 85 15.21 9.77 -12.49
C THR A 85 14.67 8.68 -13.41
N LEU A 86 15.55 7.93 -14.06
CA LEU A 86 15.17 6.92 -15.05
C LEU A 86 14.84 5.56 -14.43
N PHE A 87 15.54 5.17 -13.36
CA PHE A 87 15.52 3.80 -12.84
C PHE A 87 15.19 3.71 -11.34
N GLY A 88 15.04 4.82 -10.61
CA GLY A 88 14.76 4.80 -9.16
C GLY A 88 13.47 4.07 -8.78
N SER A 89 12.46 4.08 -9.66
CA SER A 89 11.21 3.34 -9.50
C SER A 89 11.37 1.82 -9.57
N LEU A 90 12.50 1.32 -10.09
CA LEU A 90 12.80 -0.11 -10.20
C LEU A 90 13.43 -0.69 -8.91
N ASN A 91 13.70 0.16 -7.91
CA ASN A 91 14.21 -0.27 -6.61
C ASN A 91 13.23 -1.30 -6.00
N PRO A 92 13.68 -2.52 -5.68
CA PRO A 92 12.78 -3.60 -5.24
C PRO A 92 12.17 -3.36 -3.86
N VAL A 93 12.69 -2.38 -3.11
CA VAL A 93 12.22 -2.04 -1.77
C VAL A 93 11.24 -0.88 -1.86
N HIS A 94 9.96 -1.16 -1.63
CA HIS A 94 8.88 -0.18 -1.76
C HIS A 94 8.33 0.34 -0.43
N THR A 95 8.68 -0.29 0.68
CA THR A 95 8.29 0.11 2.03
C THR A 95 9.51 0.19 2.94
N GLY A 96 9.42 0.94 4.04
CA GLY A 96 10.52 1.01 5.00
C GLY A 96 10.13 1.57 6.36
N GLY A 97 11.10 1.52 7.27
CA GLY A 97 10.96 2.08 8.62
C GLY A 97 10.11 1.22 9.56
N PRO A 98 9.95 1.69 10.81
CA PRO A 98 9.27 0.92 11.87
C PRO A 98 7.77 0.70 11.62
N MET A 99 7.17 1.46 10.71
CA MET A 99 5.77 1.31 10.32
C MET A 99 5.59 0.80 8.88
N GLN A 100 6.66 0.35 8.21
CA GLN A 100 6.63 -0.21 6.85
C GLN A 100 5.87 0.68 5.85
N VAL A 101 6.18 1.97 5.85
CA VAL A 101 5.46 2.97 5.05
C VAL A 101 5.93 2.89 3.60
N SER A 102 4.98 3.00 2.66
CA SER A 102 5.30 3.11 1.23
C SER A 102 6.20 4.32 0.94
N ILE A 103 7.30 4.09 0.23
CA ILE A 103 8.22 5.15 -0.19
C ILE A 103 7.51 6.15 -1.11
N ALA A 104 6.71 5.65 -2.05
CA ALA A 104 5.94 6.50 -2.95
C ALA A 104 4.88 7.34 -2.21
N PHE A 105 4.33 6.81 -1.11
CA PHE A 105 3.46 7.59 -0.24
C PHE A 105 4.24 8.71 0.47
N ALA A 106 5.40 8.39 1.05
CA ALA A 106 6.23 9.36 1.75
C ALA A 106 6.72 10.50 0.83
N GLU A 107 7.15 10.17 -0.40
CA GLU A 107 7.59 11.16 -1.40
C GLU A 107 6.49 12.17 -1.77
N LYS A 108 5.22 11.74 -1.75
CA LYS A 108 4.06 12.61 -2.02
C LYS A 108 3.59 13.42 -0.81
N HIS A 109 4.07 13.12 0.40
CA HIS A 109 3.55 13.67 1.64
C HIS A 109 4.68 14.23 2.53
N THR A 110 5.59 15.00 1.93
CA THR A 110 6.68 15.66 2.66
C THR A 110 6.25 16.98 3.32
N ASP A 111 5.12 17.53 2.91
CA ASP A 111 4.57 18.76 3.47
C ASP A 111 4.30 18.62 4.97
N GLY A 112 4.80 19.58 5.74
CA GLY A 112 4.69 19.58 7.21
C GLY A 112 5.69 18.68 7.94
N TYR A 113 6.61 18.00 7.23
CA TYR A 113 7.71 17.29 7.86
C TYR A 113 8.65 18.30 8.57
N PRO A 114 8.85 18.19 9.90
CA PRO A 114 9.44 19.30 10.68
C PRO A 114 10.97 19.29 10.69
N TRP A 115 11.62 18.26 10.15
CA TRP A 115 13.08 18.13 10.17
C TRP A 115 13.66 18.27 8.77
N LYS A 116 14.92 18.73 8.70
CA LYS A 116 15.68 18.67 7.46
C LYS A 116 15.95 17.20 7.09
N ILE A 117 15.68 16.85 5.84
CA ILE A 117 16.03 15.55 5.26
C ILE A 117 17.47 15.63 4.75
N ASP A 118 18.36 14.84 5.33
CA ASP A 118 19.74 14.68 4.85
C ASP A 118 19.77 13.49 3.89
N GLY A 119 19.71 13.76 2.58
CA GLY A 119 19.64 12.73 1.53
C GLY A 119 18.27 12.67 0.86
N THR A 120 17.76 11.46 0.62
CA THR A 120 16.46 11.25 -0.06
C THR A 120 15.34 10.95 0.94
N VAL A 121 14.08 11.20 0.55
CA VAL A 121 12.90 10.83 1.36
C VAL A 121 12.91 9.35 1.68
N ARG A 122 13.29 8.50 0.72
CA ARG A 122 13.51 7.06 0.91
C ARG A 122 14.44 6.75 2.07
N GLN A 123 15.60 7.39 2.12
CA GLN A 123 16.57 7.20 3.20
C GLN A 123 16.01 7.65 4.56
N GLU A 124 15.26 8.76 4.58
CA GLU A 124 14.60 9.25 5.78
C GLU A 124 13.51 8.30 6.28
N VAL A 125 12.74 7.63 5.40
CA VAL A 125 11.74 6.62 5.80
C VAL A 125 12.40 5.46 6.57
N PHE A 126 13.64 5.08 6.25
CA PHE A 126 14.39 4.07 6.99
C PHE A 126 14.96 4.56 8.33
N SER A 127 14.84 5.85 8.65
CA SER A 127 15.16 6.38 9.97
C SER A 127 14.00 6.09 10.94
N LEU A 128 14.29 6.00 12.24
CA LEU A 128 13.24 5.83 13.25
C LEU A 128 12.25 7.02 13.22
N ARG A 129 12.78 8.25 13.17
CA ARG A 129 11.96 9.47 13.18
C ARG A 129 11.12 9.60 11.90
N GLY A 130 11.72 9.33 10.74
CA GLY A 130 11.08 9.50 9.45
C GLY A 130 9.99 8.46 9.27
N GLY A 131 10.29 7.17 9.47
CA GLY A 131 9.28 6.13 9.34
C GLY A 131 8.15 6.22 10.38
N LEU A 132 8.41 6.72 11.61
CA LEU A 132 7.33 7.03 12.56
C LEU A 132 6.48 8.22 12.11
N TRP A 133 7.10 9.28 11.61
CA TRP A 133 6.37 10.47 11.16
C TRP A 133 5.51 10.15 9.94
N PHE A 134 6.08 9.59 8.87
CA PHE A 134 5.34 9.24 7.65
C PHE A 134 4.29 8.17 7.94
N GLY A 135 4.56 7.23 8.85
CA GLY A 135 3.59 6.20 9.23
C GLY A 135 2.44 6.77 10.06
N THR A 136 2.73 7.72 10.94
CA THR A 136 1.69 8.44 11.69
C THR A 136 0.86 9.32 10.76
N TYR A 137 1.50 9.99 9.82
CA TYR A 137 0.86 10.76 8.77
C TYR A 137 -0.07 9.85 7.95
N HIS A 138 0.40 8.69 7.49
CA HIS A 138 -0.44 7.71 6.79
C HIS A 138 -1.61 7.20 7.64
N LEU A 139 -1.40 6.98 8.94
CA LEU A 139 -2.47 6.46 9.80
C LEU A 139 -3.55 7.50 10.13
N LEU A 140 -3.16 8.77 10.31
CA LEU A 140 -4.01 9.78 10.95
C LEU A 140 -4.28 11.01 10.09
N ASN A 141 -3.42 11.35 9.12
CA ASN A 141 -3.52 12.58 8.34
C ASN A 141 -4.46 12.46 7.13
N TYR A 142 -5.58 11.79 7.34
CA TYR A 142 -6.72 11.81 6.43
C TYR A 142 -8.01 11.82 7.26
N PRO A 143 -8.99 12.67 6.90
CA PRO A 143 -10.25 12.71 7.61
C PRO A 143 -11.06 11.45 7.25
N ALA A 144 -11.55 10.76 8.27
CA ALA A 144 -12.39 9.57 8.10
C ALA A 144 -13.40 9.50 9.24
N ASN A 145 -14.65 9.19 8.88
CA ASN A 145 -15.78 9.09 9.80
C ASN A 145 -15.98 7.63 10.24
N TYR A 146 -14.99 7.08 10.93
CA TYR A 146 -15.05 5.70 11.44
C TYR A 146 -15.40 5.70 12.93
N ASP A 147 -16.38 4.88 13.29
CA ASP A 147 -16.79 4.68 14.68
C ASP A 147 -15.74 3.93 15.50
N GLU A 148 -14.91 3.11 14.83
CA GLU A 148 -13.87 2.30 15.46
C GLU A 148 -12.49 2.54 14.84
N PRO A 149 -11.41 2.61 15.66
CA PRO A 149 -10.03 2.70 15.17
C PRO A 149 -9.63 1.53 14.26
N LEU A 150 -10.29 0.37 14.42
CA LEU A 150 -10.08 -0.84 13.64
C LEU A 150 -10.06 -0.56 12.12
N TYR A 151 -10.95 0.28 11.63
CA TYR A 151 -11.04 0.61 10.20
C TYR A 151 -9.87 1.48 9.72
N ARG A 152 -9.29 2.34 10.58
CA ARG A 152 -8.04 3.04 10.25
C ARG A 152 -6.86 2.08 10.17
N PHE A 153 -6.84 1.01 10.96
CA PHE A 153 -5.79 -0.01 10.86
C PHE A 153 -5.94 -0.86 9.59
N ALA A 154 -7.16 -1.13 9.17
CA ALA A 154 -7.41 -1.74 7.87
C ALA A 154 -6.96 -0.82 6.72
N ASP A 155 -7.35 0.46 6.74
CA ASP A 155 -6.94 1.45 5.74
C ASP A 155 -5.42 1.69 5.72
N PHE A 156 -4.74 1.61 6.87
CA PHE A 156 -3.28 1.72 6.91
C PHE A 156 -2.61 0.67 6.01
N ASN A 157 -3.15 -0.55 6.01
CA ASN A 157 -2.64 -1.67 5.23
C ASN A 157 -3.19 -1.72 3.79
N ALA A 158 -4.47 -1.37 3.59
CA ALA A 158 -5.17 -1.50 2.31
C ALA A 158 -5.22 -0.18 1.49
N GLY A 159 -4.77 0.93 2.06
CA GLY A 159 -4.90 2.26 1.46
C GLY A 159 -6.03 3.09 2.09
N TRP A 160 -5.88 4.42 2.02
CA TRP A 160 -6.86 5.35 2.56
C TRP A 160 -8.27 5.09 2.00
N TYR A 161 -9.24 5.07 2.90
CA TYR A 161 -10.66 4.85 2.64
C TYR A 161 -11.05 3.44 2.16
N ALA A 162 -10.13 2.47 2.16
CA ALA A 162 -10.42 1.09 1.74
C ALA A 162 -11.60 0.48 2.52
N SER A 163 -11.70 0.72 3.83
CA SER A 163 -12.77 0.16 4.67
C SER A 163 -14.15 0.75 4.33
N ARG A 164 -14.23 2.06 4.10
CA ARG A 164 -15.45 2.72 3.60
C ARG A 164 -15.82 2.21 2.21
N ASN A 165 -14.82 2.08 1.33
CA ASN A 165 -15.05 1.64 -0.05
C ASN A 165 -15.51 0.17 -0.10
N ALA A 166 -14.97 -0.70 0.77
CA ALA A 166 -15.45 -2.06 0.93
C ALA A 166 -16.92 -2.10 1.38
N ALA A 167 -17.33 -1.21 2.29
CA ALA A 167 -18.73 -1.07 2.68
C ALA A 167 -19.61 -0.60 1.51
N PHE A 168 -19.13 0.37 0.71
CA PHE A 168 -19.82 0.81 -0.50
C PHE A 168 -19.95 -0.33 -1.52
N GLN A 169 -18.91 -1.12 -1.77
CA GLN A 169 -18.97 -2.31 -2.63
C GLN A 169 -19.98 -3.35 -2.12
N ASN A 170 -20.12 -3.52 -0.80
CA ASN A 170 -21.16 -4.37 -0.24
C ASN A 170 -22.56 -3.79 -0.55
N ALA A 171 -22.76 -2.49 -0.40
CA ALA A 171 -24.02 -1.83 -0.80
C ALA A 171 -24.31 -2.00 -2.30
N VAL A 172 -23.31 -1.81 -3.17
CA VAL A 172 -23.43 -2.07 -4.62
C VAL A 172 -23.81 -3.52 -4.88
N SER A 173 -23.19 -4.48 -4.18
CA SER A 173 -23.49 -5.90 -4.34
C SER A 173 -24.93 -6.22 -3.97
N ARG A 174 -25.44 -5.65 -2.88
CA ARG A 174 -26.84 -5.79 -2.46
C ARG A 174 -27.80 -5.17 -3.46
N ALA A 175 -27.53 -3.94 -3.89
CA ALA A 175 -28.38 -3.19 -4.82
C ALA A 175 -28.45 -3.86 -6.21
N SER A 176 -27.29 -4.23 -6.78
CA SER A 176 -27.17 -4.76 -8.15
C SER A 176 -27.35 -6.27 -8.26
N GLY A 177 -27.13 -7.03 -7.17
CA GLY A 177 -27.07 -8.49 -7.19
C GLY A 177 -25.75 -9.06 -7.71
N VAL A 178 -24.77 -8.22 -8.06
CA VAL A 178 -23.43 -8.66 -8.46
C VAL A 178 -22.56 -8.93 -7.23
N LYS A 179 -21.85 -10.05 -7.20
CA LYS A 179 -20.90 -10.36 -6.11
C LYS A 179 -19.58 -9.62 -6.35
N LEU A 180 -19.17 -8.77 -5.41
CA LEU A 180 -17.88 -8.05 -5.43
C LEU A 180 -16.91 -8.61 -4.36
N ALA A 181 -15.61 -8.39 -4.55
CA ALA A 181 -14.54 -8.88 -3.67
C ALA A 181 -14.39 -8.10 -2.34
N LEU A 182 -15.04 -6.94 -2.23
CA LEU A 182 -14.96 -6.05 -1.06
C LEU A 182 -13.52 -5.63 -0.72
N ASP A 183 -12.71 -5.36 -1.74
CA ASP A 183 -11.30 -4.98 -1.67
C ASP A 183 -11.09 -3.45 -1.53
N GLY A 184 -12.14 -2.63 -1.67
CA GLY A 184 -12.05 -1.17 -1.60
C GLY A 184 -11.77 -0.49 -2.94
N ASP A 185 -11.55 -1.25 -4.02
CA ASP A 185 -11.28 -0.69 -5.35
C ASP A 185 -12.58 -0.31 -6.07
N LEU A 186 -12.80 1.00 -6.22
CA LEU A 186 -14.00 1.52 -6.86
C LEU A 186 -13.88 1.60 -8.39
N ILE A 187 -12.66 1.76 -8.90
CA ILE A 187 -12.33 1.91 -10.32
C ILE A 187 -11.07 1.14 -10.68
N ALA A 188 -10.81 0.97 -11.98
CA ALA A 188 -9.49 0.55 -12.46
C ALA A 188 -8.56 1.78 -12.50
N TYR A 189 -7.79 1.99 -11.44
CA TYR A 189 -6.86 3.12 -11.36
C TYR A 189 -5.80 3.06 -12.46
N GLY A 190 -5.46 4.22 -13.04
CA GLY A 190 -4.53 4.31 -14.16
C GLY A 190 -5.08 3.82 -15.50
N SER A 191 -6.38 3.46 -15.56
CA SER A 191 -7.07 3.05 -16.78
C SER A 191 -8.38 3.81 -16.97
N SER A 192 -8.73 4.08 -18.22
CA SER A 192 -10.06 4.57 -18.60
C SER A 192 -11.11 3.47 -18.65
N GLU A 193 -10.70 2.21 -18.54
CA GLU A 193 -11.61 1.08 -18.52
C GLU A 193 -12.39 1.02 -17.20
N ALA A 194 -13.65 0.57 -17.29
CA ALA A 194 -14.49 0.39 -16.13
C ALA A 194 -14.06 -0.86 -15.35
N GLY A 195 -13.70 -0.69 -14.08
CA GLY A 195 -13.40 -1.80 -13.16
C GLY A 195 -14.64 -2.63 -12.80
N THR A 196 -14.47 -3.72 -12.05
CA THR A 196 -15.59 -4.61 -11.67
C THR A 196 -16.65 -3.90 -10.84
N THR A 197 -16.23 -3.09 -9.86
CA THR A 197 -17.14 -2.26 -9.04
C THR A 197 -17.90 -1.27 -9.91
N GLU A 198 -17.20 -0.51 -10.74
CA GLU A 198 -17.80 0.47 -11.65
C GLU A 198 -18.83 -0.18 -12.59
N ARG A 199 -18.51 -1.32 -13.21
CA ARG A 199 -19.48 -2.05 -14.04
C ARG A 199 -20.72 -2.47 -13.27
N ALA A 200 -20.58 -2.86 -12.01
CA ALA A 200 -21.72 -3.21 -11.16
C ALA A 200 -22.58 -1.99 -10.81
N VAL A 201 -21.96 -0.82 -10.61
CA VAL A 201 -22.67 0.45 -10.39
C VAL A 201 -23.38 0.92 -11.67
N ARG A 202 -22.75 0.78 -12.85
CA ARG A 202 -23.36 1.12 -14.15
C ARG A 202 -24.63 0.32 -14.44
N LYS A 203 -24.77 -0.91 -13.92
CA LYS A 203 -26.04 -1.68 -13.98
C LYS A 203 -27.19 -1.02 -13.22
N LEU A 204 -26.90 -0.09 -12.32
CA LEU A 204 -27.87 0.68 -11.55
C LEU A 204 -28.17 2.05 -12.18
N SER A 205 -27.51 2.43 -13.29
CA SER A 205 -27.59 3.77 -13.90
C SER A 205 -29.01 4.29 -14.08
N ALA A 206 -29.91 3.48 -14.64
CA ALA A 206 -31.33 3.85 -14.84
C ALA A 206 -32.07 4.10 -13.52
N LYS A 207 -31.75 3.36 -12.45
CA LYS A 207 -32.35 3.57 -11.11
C LYS A 207 -31.74 4.77 -10.39
N LEU A 208 -30.49 5.08 -10.70
CA LEU A 208 -29.75 6.20 -10.13
C LEU A 208 -30.01 7.52 -10.87
N GLY A 209 -30.54 7.45 -12.10
CA GLY A 209 -30.69 8.62 -12.97
C GLY A 209 -29.34 9.22 -13.39
N MET A 210 -28.27 8.42 -13.46
CA MET A 210 -26.91 8.88 -13.71
C MET A 210 -26.35 8.29 -15.01
N SER A 211 -25.62 9.10 -15.78
CA SER A 211 -24.83 8.58 -16.89
C SER A 211 -23.62 7.80 -16.38
N ASP A 212 -23.06 6.94 -17.23
CA ASP A 212 -21.80 6.23 -16.94
C ASP A 212 -20.64 7.19 -16.61
N SER A 213 -20.62 8.35 -17.25
CA SER A 213 -19.60 9.39 -16.98
C SER A 213 -19.79 10.06 -15.61
N ASP A 214 -21.03 10.24 -15.17
CA ASP A 214 -21.35 10.78 -13.85
C ASP A 214 -21.01 9.78 -12.74
N ILE A 215 -21.26 8.50 -13.00
CA ILE A 215 -20.85 7.40 -12.13
C ILE A 215 -19.33 7.40 -11.98
N ARG A 216 -18.58 7.40 -13.10
CA ARG A 216 -17.11 7.36 -13.07
C ARG A 216 -16.54 8.53 -12.28
N ARG A 217 -16.96 9.76 -12.58
CA ARG A 217 -16.48 10.98 -11.91
C ARG A 217 -16.75 10.98 -10.40
N GLN A 218 -17.82 10.34 -9.95
CA GLN A 218 -18.12 10.22 -8.53
C GLN A 218 -17.31 9.09 -7.86
N LEU A 219 -17.13 7.95 -8.53
CA LEU A 219 -16.27 6.86 -8.04
C LEU A 219 -14.80 7.25 -7.95
N GLU A 220 -14.32 8.13 -8.83
CA GLU A 220 -12.97 8.70 -8.79
C GLU A 220 -12.69 9.49 -7.51
N LYS A 221 -13.72 9.93 -6.78
CA LYS A 221 -13.54 10.56 -5.46
C LYS A 221 -13.26 9.54 -4.34
N GLY A 222 -13.21 8.25 -4.65
CA GLY A 222 -13.05 7.14 -3.72
C GLY A 222 -11.81 7.18 -2.84
N ASP A 223 -10.86 8.05 -3.12
CA ASP A 223 -9.65 8.31 -2.33
C ASP A 223 -9.77 9.56 -1.44
N SER A 224 -10.97 10.15 -1.32
CA SER A 224 -11.23 11.37 -0.56
C SER A 224 -12.48 11.26 0.31
N LEU A 225 -12.58 12.10 1.35
CA LEU A 225 -13.79 12.24 2.16
C LEU A 225 -15.00 12.72 1.35
N ALA A 226 -14.76 13.45 0.25
CA ALA A 226 -15.82 13.99 -0.59
C ALA A 226 -16.71 12.91 -1.20
N PHE A 227 -16.23 11.66 -1.31
CA PHE A 227 -17.03 10.54 -1.83
C PHE A 227 -18.33 10.32 -1.04
N GLU A 228 -18.28 10.43 0.30
CA GLU A 228 -19.45 10.23 1.17
C GLU A 228 -20.58 11.22 0.91
N LYS A 229 -20.23 12.38 0.35
CA LYS A 229 -21.16 13.47 0.01
C LYS A 229 -21.67 13.38 -1.42
N THR A 230 -21.20 12.41 -2.20
CA THR A 230 -21.66 12.24 -3.58
C THR A 230 -23.08 11.69 -3.60
N GLU A 231 -23.84 12.13 -4.60
CA GLU A 231 -25.19 11.61 -4.83
C GLU A 231 -25.14 10.10 -5.09
N LEU A 232 -24.12 9.63 -5.81
CA LEU A 232 -23.92 8.22 -6.09
C LEU A 232 -23.80 7.41 -4.80
N TYR A 233 -22.96 7.85 -3.88
CA TYR A 233 -22.77 7.19 -2.58
C TYR A 233 -24.09 7.08 -1.83
N GLN A 234 -24.80 8.20 -1.68
CA GLN A 234 -26.05 8.26 -0.92
C GLN A 234 -27.15 7.42 -1.56
N GLN A 235 -27.35 7.51 -2.88
CA GLN A 235 -28.38 6.78 -3.58
C GLN A 235 -28.12 5.26 -3.61
N VAL A 236 -26.88 4.81 -3.78
CA VAL A 236 -26.53 3.38 -3.76
C VAL A 236 -26.85 2.78 -2.40
N PHE A 237 -26.48 3.44 -1.30
CA PHE A 237 -26.82 2.97 0.03
C PHE A 237 -28.33 2.97 0.26
N ALA A 238 -29.04 4.03 -0.11
CA ALA A 238 -30.51 4.09 0.02
C ALA A 238 -31.20 2.97 -0.78
N LEU A 239 -30.69 2.62 -1.97
CA LEU A 239 -31.20 1.51 -2.77
C LEU A 239 -30.92 0.15 -2.10
N ALA A 240 -29.70 -0.04 -1.59
CA ALA A 240 -29.27 -1.27 -0.94
C ALA A 240 -30.00 -1.52 0.40
N GLU A 241 -30.22 -0.48 1.19
CA GLU A 241 -30.91 -0.52 2.49
C GLU A 241 -32.40 -0.81 2.31
N ARG A 242 -33.06 -0.17 1.32
CA ARG A 242 -34.46 -0.50 0.96
C ARG A 242 -34.64 -1.98 0.61
N LYS A 243 -33.68 -2.56 -0.11
CA LYS A 243 -33.71 -3.97 -0.48
C LYS A 243 -33.36 -4.91 0.68
N SER A 244 -32.54 -4.44 1.63
CA SER A 244 -32.09 -5.23 2.78
C SER A 244 -33.00 -5.11 4.00
N GLY A 245 -33.92 -4.13 4.03
CA GLY A 245 -34.82 -3.85 5.14
C GLY A 245 -34.14 -3.30 6.41
N LYS A 246 -32.87 -2.88 6.31
CA LYS A 246 -32.08 -2.36 7.42
C LYS A 246 -30.98 -1.44 6.95
N ALA A 247 -30.50 -0.59 7.86
CA ALA A 247 -29.29 0.20 7.65
C ALA A 247 -28.06 -0.70 7.40
N LEU A 248 -27.20 -0.28 6.47
CA LEU A 248 -25.96 -0.95 6.15
C LEU A 248 -24.78 -0.25 6.83
N PRO A 249 -23.72 -1.01 7.21
CA PRO A 249 -22.52 -0.42 7.78
C PRO A 249 -21.84 0.50 6.77
N ARG A 250 -21.19 1.57 7.26
CA ARG A 250 -20.47 2.56 6.44
C ARG A 250 -18.97 2.28 6.35
N ALA A 251 -18.47 1.33 7.14
CA ALA A 251 -17.12 0.79 7.05
C ALA A 251 -17.16 -0.74 7.24
N MET A 252 -16.33 -1.46 6.50
CA MET A 252 -16.16 -2.91 6.59
C MET A 252 -14.68 -3.25 6.45
N LEU A 253 -14.22 -4.33 7.10
CA LEU A 253 -12.86 -4.80 6.88
C LEU A 253 -12.69 -5.29 5.43
N PRO A 254 -11.73 -4.76 4.65
CA PRO A 254 -11.51 -5.20 3.28
C PRO A 254 -11.10 -6.68 3.19
N GLY A 255 -11.61 -7.35 2.15
CA GLY A 255 -11.37 -8.77 1.87
C GLY A 255 -10.03 -9.06 1.17
N ILE A 256 -9.00 -8.26 1.42
CA ILE A 256 -7.71 -8.35 0.72
C ILE A 256 -6.81 -9.40 1.37
N GLN A 257 -6.21 -10.26 0.55
CA GLN A 257 -5.13 -11.16 0.98
C GLN A 257 -3.80 -10.41 1.00
N LEU A 258 -3.02 -10.63 2.05
CA LEU A 258 -1.69 -10.03 2.17
C LEU A 258 -0.68 -10.88 1.42
N GLU A 259 -0.02 -10.29 0.45
CA GLU A 259 1.05 -10.91 -0.31
C GLU A 259 2.40 -10.27 0.05
N SER A 260 3.36 -11.10 0.43
CA SER A 260 4.75 -10.67 0.63
C SER A 260 5.66 -11.89 0.50
N PRO A 261 6.89 -11.74 -0.03
CA PRO A 261 7.89 -12.81 0.00
C PRO A 261 8.18 -13.36 1.40
N LYS A 262 7.84 -12.59 2.45
CA LYS A 262 8.03 -12.95 3.87
C LYS A 262 6.83 -13.72 4.46
N ILE A 263 5.68 -13.75 3.78
CA ILE A 263 4.43 -14.32 4.28
C ILE A 263 4.29 -15.76 3.79
N THR A 264 4.25 -16.71 4.73
CA THR A 264 4.11 -18.16 4.46
C THR A 264 2.70 -18.70 4.78
N ARG A 265 1.77 -17.82 5.19
CA ARG A 265 0.40 -18.17 5.58
C ARG A 265 -0.58 -17.20 4.91
N ASN A 266 -1.81 -17.64 4.66
CA ASN A 266 -2.87 -16.77 4.13
C ASN A 266 -3.30 -15.75 5.19
N LEU A 267 -2.69 -14.56 5.15
CA LEU A 267 -3.03 -13.42 6.01
C LEU A 267 -3.93 -12.45 5.25
N THR A 268 -4.75 -11.67 5.96
CA THR A 268 -5.68 -10.69 5.36
C THR A 268 -5.56 -9.33 6.04
N THR A 269 -6.03 -8.28 5.37
CA THR A 269 -6.16 -6.95 5.99
C THR A 269 -7.00 -7.01 7.28
N ALA A 270 -8.05 -7.83 7.29
CA ALA A 270 -8.85 -8.06 8.50
C ALA A 270 -8.04 -8.67 9.65
N TRP A 271 -7.14 -9.63 9.36
CA TRP A 271 -6.23 -10.18 10.37
C TRP A 271 -5.28 -9.11 10.89
N PHE A 272 -4.68 -8.32 10.00
CA PHE A 272 -3.76 -7.25 10.38
C PHE A 272 -4.45 -6.24 11.30
N ALA A 273 -5.60 -5.71 10.87
CA ALA A 273 -6.34 -4.69 11.60
C ALA A 273 -6.72 -5.15 13.01
N LYS A 274 -7.21 -6.40 13.15
CA LYS A 274 -7.53 -6.99 14.45
C LYS A 274 -6.31 -7.14 15.34
N ARG A 275 -5.17 -7.60 14.80
CA ARG A 275 -3.93 -7.74 15.58
C ARG A 275 -3.40 -6.41 16.08
N VAL A 276 -3.50 -5.36 15.27
CA VAL A 276 -3.16 -3.99 15.69
C VAL A 276 -4.13 -3.52 16.76
N ASP A 277 -5.43 -3.73 16.59
CA ASP A 277 -6.43 -3.28 17.57
C ASP A 277 -6.28 -4.00 18.92
N ASP A 278 -6.03 -5.31 18.92
CA ASP A 278 -5.71 -6.08 20.12
C ASP A 278 -4.49 -5.52 20.86
N ARG A 279 -3.44 -5.12 20.12
CA ARG A 279 -2.24 -4.49 20.70
C ARG A 279 -2.57 -3.13 21.28
N ARG A 280 -3.38 -2.33 20.58
CA ARG A 280 -3.85 -1.03 21.06
C ARG A 280 -4.66 -1.18 22.34
N ALA A 281 -5.64 -2.08 22.38
CA ALA A 281 -6.51 -2.31 23.53
C ALA A 281 -5.69 -2.65 24.78
N ARG A 282 -4.75 -3.60 24.66
CA ARG A 282 -3.79 -3.93 25.74
C ARG A 282 -2.98 -2.73 26.21
N CYS A 283 -2.50 -1.88 25.31
CA CYS A 283 -1.77 -0.67 25.69
C CYS A 283 -2.66 0.37 26.40
N MET A 284 -3.96 0.40 26.10
CA MET A 284 -4.92 1.33 26.71
C MET A 284 -5.52 0.79 28.02
N GLY A 285 -5.24 -0.46 28.39
CA GLY A 285 -5.89 -1.13 29.52
C GLY A 285 -7.36 -1.47 29.26
N LEU A 286 -7.73 -1.65 27.99
CA LEU A 286 -9.06 -2.03 27.51
C LEU A 286 -9.13 -3.52 27.15
#